data_AF-A0AAU7WCM7-F1
#
_entry.id   AF-A0AAU7WCM7-F1
#
_cell.length_a   1.000
_cell.length_b   1.000
_cell.length_c   1.000
_cell.angle_alpha   90.00
_cell.angle_beta   90.00
_cell.angle_gamma   90.00
#
_symmetry.space_group_name_H-M   'P 1'
#
loop_
_entity.id
_entity.type
_entity.pdbx_description
1 polymer ?
#
loop_
_entity_poly.entity_id
_entity_poly.type
_entity_poly.pdbx_seq_one_letter_code
_entity_poly.pdbx_strand_id
1 'polypeptide(L)' 'MERKQLIREVDEILKTYCEGCFLKSHFRKTRGKKYAHQFCIRQCTVGEKLKKYGDRLS' A
#
# COMPACT_ATOMS: atom_id res chain seq x y z
N MET A 1 -4.05 0.11 23.08
CA MET A 1 -2.67 0.53 22.73
C MET A 1 -2.23 -0.08 21.39
N GLU A 2 -2.52 -1.35 21.11
CA GLU A 2 -2.13 -2.05 19.85
C GLU A 2 -2.60 -1.38 18.56
N ARG A 3 -3.84 -0.88 18.51
CA ARG A 3 -4.41 -0.24 17.29
C ARG A 3 -3.58 0.96 16.80
N LYS A 4 -3.03 1.76 17.73
CA LYS A 4 -2.16 2.90 17.39
C LYS A 4 -0.79 2.45 16.85
N GLN A 5 -0.23 1.35 17.36
CA GLN A 5 1.02 0.79 16.86
C GLN A 5 0.84 0.21 15.45
N LEU A 6 -0.21 -0.57 15.22
CA LEU A 6 -0.53 -1.13 13.91
C LEU A 6 -0.70 -0.03 12.85
N ILE A 7 -1.37 1.08 13.19
CA ILE A 7 -1.52 2.22 12.28
C ILE A 7 -0.17 2.89 11.97
N ARG A 8 0.73 3.00 12.97
CA ARG A 8 2.09 3.54 12.76
C ARG A 8 2.93 2.66 11.86
N GLU A 9 2.92 1.34 12.07
CA GLU A 9 3.64 0.39 11.21
C GLU A 9 3.14 0.45 9.76
N VAL A 10 1.82 0.56 9.57
CA VAL A 10 1.21 0.75 8.24
C VAL A 10 1.70 2.05 7.59
N ASP A 11 1.72 3.16 8.33
CA ASP A 11 2.20 4.46 7.82
C ASP A 11 3.69 4.43 7.47
N GLU A 12 4.53 3.78 8.28
CA GLU A 12 5.96 3.62 8.01
C GLU A 12 6.21 2.77 6.76
N ILE A 13 5.47 1.67 6.58
CA ILE A 13 5.56 0.84 5.37
C ILE A 13 5.14 1.64 4.13
N LEU A 14 4.07 2.44 4.24
CA LEU A 14 3.62 3.30 3.16
C LEU A 14 4.66 4.36 2.79
N LYS A 15 5.25 5.02 3.77
CA LYS A 15 6.32 6.02 3.54
C LYS A 15 7.59 5.38 2.97
N THR A 16 8.01 4.24 3.51
CA THR A 16 9.27 3.60 3.10
C THR A 16 9.18 2.99 1.71
N TYR A 17 8.06 2.35 1.37
CA TYR A 17 7.95 1.52 0.16
C TYR A 17 6.96 2.05 -0.88
N CYS A 18 5.93 2.79 -0.45
CA CYS A 18 4.88 3.29 -1.35
C CYS A 18 5.06 4.78 -1.72
N GLU A 19 5.79 5.56 -0.94
CA GLU A 19 6.20 6.92 -1.27
C GLU A 19 7.16 6.91 -2.46
N GLY A 20 6.91 7.73 -3.47
CA GLY A 20 7.72 7.73 -4.69
C GLY A 20 7.67 6.44 -5.52
N CYS A 21 6.80 5.46 -5.20
CA CYS A 21 6.79 4.15 -5.85
C CYS A 21 6.75 4.25 -7.38
N PHE A 22 7.80 3.75 -8.03
CA PHE A 22 7.96 3.79 -9.48
C PHE A 22 6.82 3.08 -10.19
N LEU A 23 6.45 1.87 -9.76
CA LEU A 23 5.36 1.10 -10.37
C LEU A 23 4.04 1.84 -10.32
N LYS A 24 3.70 2.44 -9.17
CA LYS A 24 2.48 3.24 -9.01
C LYS A 24 2.48 4.44 -9.97
N SER A 25 3.62 5.13 -10.09
CA SER A 25 3.78 6.27 -11.01
C SER A 25 3.73 5.85 -12.48
N HIS A 26 4.40 4.76 -12.83
CA HIS A 26 4.43 4.18 -14.17
C HIS A 26 3.02 3.74 -14.60
N PHE A 27 2.35 2.91 -13.80
CA PHE A 27 0.98 2.48 -14.08
C PHE A 27 -0.02 3.61 -14.12
N ARG A 28 0.17 4.66 -13.32
CA ARG A 28 -0.70 5.84 -13.38
C ARG A 28 -0.56 6.57 -14.72
N LYS A 29 0.64 6.62 -15.30
CA LYS A 29 0.90 7.21 -16.63
C LYS A 29 0.46 6.30 -17.78
N THR A 30 0.68 4.99 -17.69
CA THR A 30 0.43 4.05 -18.80
C THR A 30 -0.97 3.46 -18.81
N ARG A 31 -1.56 3.18 -17.64
CA ARG A 31 -2.86 2.48 -17.49
C ARG A 31 -3.89 3.26 -16.66
N GLY A 32 -3.53 4.45 -16.20
CA GLY A 32 -4.40 5.32 -15.42
C GLY A 32 -4.45 4.99 -13.92
N LYS A 33 -5.12 5.87 -13.17
CA LYS A 33 -5.18 5.83 -11.69
C LYS A 33 -5.82 4.55 -11.16
N LYS A 34 -6.90 4.07 -11.81
CA LYS A 34 -7.65 2.88 -11.37
C LYS A 34 -6.77 1.63 -11.40
N TYR A 35 -6.07 1.41 -12.51
CA TYR A 35 -5.18 0.27 -12.65
C TYR A 35 -4.01 0.33 -11.66
N ALA A 36 -3.37 1.50 -11.51
CA ALA A 36 -2.28 1.67 -10.56
C ALA A 36 -2.68 1.30 -9.12
N HIS A 37 -3.87 1.74 -8.69
CA HIS A 37 -4.38 1.39 -7.36
C HIS A 37 -4.73 -0.09 -7.23
N GLN A 38 -5.39 -0.67 -8.25
CA GLN A 38 -5.71 -2.09 -8.27
C GLN A 38 -4.46 -2.97 -8.24
N PHE A 39 -3.41 -2.59 -8.96
CA PHE A 39 -2.11 -3.26 -8.92
C PHE A 39 -1.51 -3.19 -7.51
N CYS A 40 -1.49 -2.00 -6.90
CA CYS A 40 -1.00 -1.83 -5.53
C CYS A 40 -1.72 -2.76 -4.54
N ILE A 41 -3.04 -2.93 -4.63
CA ILE A 41 -3.78 -3.76 -3.67
C ILE A 41 -3.71 -5.26 -4.01
N ARG A 42 -3.68 -5.63 -5.29
CA ARG A 42 -3.83 -7.05 -5.71
C ARG A 42 -2.54 -7.73 -6.15
N GLN A 43 -1.52 -6.98 -6.55
CA GLN A 43 -0.28 -7.54 -7.13
C GLN A 43 1.00 -7.03 -6.46
N CYS A 44 0.96 -5.92 -5.73
CA CYS A 44 2.10 -5.47 -4.96
C CYS A 44 2.20 -6.24 -3.64
N THR A 45 3.34 -6.86 -3.39
CA THR A 45 3.64 -7.58 -2.14
C THR A 45 3.53 -6.67 -0.91
N VAL A 46 3.87 -5.39 -1.05
CA VAL A 46 3.70 -4.37 0.01
C VAL A 46 2.21 -4.13 0.28
N GLY A 47 1.38 -4.04 -0.77
CA GLY A 47 -0.06 -3.86 -0.60
C GLY A 47 -0.75 -5.08 -0.02
N GLU A 48 -0.27 -6.29 -0.35
CA GLU A 48 -0.75 -7.52 0.30
C GLU A 48 -0.41 -7.54 1.80
N LYS A 49 0.80 -7.12 2.17
CA LYS A 49 1.17 -6.94 3.59
C LYS A 49 0.25 -5.93 4.26
N LEU A 50 0.06 -4.75 3.67
CA LEU A 50 -0.83 -3.70 4.19
C LEU A 50 -2.25 -4.21 4.41
N LYS A 51 -2.77 -5.05 3.51
CA LYS A 51 -4.08 -5.69 3.67
C LYS A 51 -4.14 -6.58 4.91
N LYS A 52 -3.11 -7.40 5.15
CA LYS A 52 -3.01 -8.25 6.35
C LYS A 52 -2.97 -7.42 7.64
N TYR A 53 -2.30 -6.27 7.64
CA TYR A 53 -2.34 -5.34 8.77
C TYR A 53 -3.72 -4.70 8.95
N GLY A 54 -4.39 -4.36 7.84
CA GLY A 54 -5.78 -3.88 7.85
C GLY A 54 -6.77 -4.89 8.42
N ASP A 55 -6.63 -6.18 8.06
CA ASP A 55 -7.49 -7.25 8.57
C ASP A 55 -7.34 -7.43 10.10
N ARG A 56 -6.13 -7.19 10.65
CA ARG A 56 -5.87 -7.18 12.10
C ARG A 56 -6.43 -5.97 12.84
N LEU A 57 -6.79 -4.92 12.11
CA LEU A 57 -7.40 -3.70 12.65
C LEU A 57 -8.93 -3.77 12.68
N SER A 58 -9.53 -4.78 12.02
CA SER A 58 -10.98 -4.92 11.82
C SER A 58 -11.71 -5.51 13.03
#